data_AF-A0A6I3XB45-F1
#
_entry.id   AF-A0A6I3XB45-F1
#
_cell.length_a   1.000
_cell.length_b   1.000
_cell.length_c   1.000
_cell.angle_alpha   90.00
_cell.angle_beta   90.00
_cell.angle_gamma   90.00
#
_symmetry.space_group_name_H-M   'P 1'
#
loop_
_entity.id
_entity.type
_entity.pdbx_description
1 polymer ?
#
loop_
_entity_poly.entity_id
_entity_poly.type
_entity_poly.pdbx_seq_one_letter_code
_entity_poly.pdbx_strand_id
1 'polypeptide(L)' 'MPQRVIRLAELATTKGKPGKLPVSPATVWRWVREGKFPKPFKLGRSVTVWDADEVEAFIVQRAKGAACDGGVQ' A
#
# COMPACT_ATOMS: atom_id res chain seq x y z
N MET A 1 -16.37 -3.80 -15.48
CA MET A 1 -14.90 -3.85 -15.35
C MET A 1 -14.62 -4.43 -13.97
N PRO A 2 -13.78 -5.46 -13.79
CA PRO A 2 -13.62 -6.09 -12.48
C PRO A 2 -12.93 -5.11 -11.53
N GLN A 3 -13.60 -4.75 -10.45
CA GLN A 3 -13.08 -3.86 -9.41
C GLN A 3 -11.85 -4.54 -8.79
N ARG A 4 -10.64 -4.10 -9.14
CA ARG A 4 -9.40 -4.66 -8.62
C ARG A 4 -9.13 -4.02 -7.27
N VAL A 5 -9.40 -4.75 -6.20
CA VAL A 5 -9.15 -4.30 -4.83
C VAL A 5 -7.93 -5.03 -4.29
N ILE A 6 -7.11 -4.33 -3.52
CA ILE A 6 -5.90 -4.86 -2.90
C ILE A 6 -5.96 -4.68 -1.40
N ARG A 7 -5.45 -5.69 -0.69
CA ARG A 7 -5.34 -5.71 0.76
C ARG A 7 -3.98 -5.18 1.20
N LEU A 8 -3.90 -4.76 2.45
CA LEU A 8 -2.65 -4.35 3.07
C LEU A 8 -1.56 -5.43 2.97
N ALA A 9 -1.93 -6.70 3.07
CA ALA A 9 -1.02 -7.83 2.97
C ALA A 9 -0.44 -8.05 1.56
N GLU A 10 -1.08 -7.50 0.52
CA GLU A 10 -0.57 -7.54 -0.86
C GLU A 10 0.19 -6.25 -1.22
N LEU A 11 -0.17 -5.15 -0.55
CA LEU A 11 0.53 -3.86 -0.63
C LEU A 11 1.90 -3.90 0.04
N ALA A 12 1.95 -4.31 1.30
CA ALA A 12 3.13 -4.23 2.15
C ALA A 12 3.90 -5.55 2.18
N THR A 13 5.21 -5.48 2.04
CA THR A 13 6.10 -6.63 2.24
C THR A 13 6.13 -7.01 3.71
N THR A 14 5.95 -8.30 3.99
CA THR A 14 6.22 -8.89 5.30
C THR A 14 7.39 -9.84 5.18
N LYS A 15 8.02 -10.19 6.31
CA LYS A 15 9.27 -10.97 6.46
C LYS A 15 9.28 -12.37 5.78
N GLY A 16 8.23 -12.75 5.04
CA GLY A 16 8.14 -13.99 4.28
C GLY A 16 7.35 -13.92 2.98
N LYS A 17 6.92 -12.73 2.51
CA LYS A 17 6.23 -12.58 1.21
C LYS A 17 6.63 -11.25 0.54
N PRO A 18 7.14 -11.27 -0.70
CA PRO A 18 7.39 -10.04 -1.45
C PRO A 18 6.05 -9.37 -1.75
N GLY A 19 5.79 -8.23 -1.11
CA GLY A 19 4.66 -7.36 -1.43
C GLY A 19 5.01 -6.40 -2.56
N LYS A 20 4.01 -5.72 -3.14
CA LYS A 20 4.26 -4.73 -4.21
C LYS A 20 5.16 -3.57 -3.78
N LEU A 21 5.18 -3.25 -2.49
CA LEU A 21 6.08 -2.26 -1.90
C LEU A 21 6.97 -2.92 -0.83
N PRO A 22 8.28 -2.61 -0.79
CA PRO A 22 9.18 -3.04 0.27
C PRO A 22 9.00 -2.19 1.54
N VAL A 23 7.75 -1.99 1.97
CA VAL A 23 7.41 -1.23 3.17
C VAL A 23 6.62 -2.09 4.14
N SER A 24 6.81 -1.82 5.42
CA SER A 24 6.03 -2.45 6.47
C SER A 24 4.57 -1.96 6.43
N PRO A 25 3.60 -2.81 6.85
CA PRO A 25 2.18 -2.41 6.93
C PRO A 25 1.94 -1.19 7.82
N ALA A 26 2.78 -0.98 8.84
CA ALA A 26 2.75 0.20 9.70
C ALA A 26 3.00 1.51 8.92
N THR A 27 3.89 1.49 7.93
CA THR A 27 4.20 2.66 7.10
C THR A 27 3.00 3.04 6.22
N VAL A 28 2.28 2.06 5.68
CA VAL A 28 1.06 2.30 4.90
C VAL A 28 0.00 2.96 5.78
N TRP A 29 -0.24 2.45 6.99
CA TRP A 29 -1.15 3.09 7.94
C TRP A 29 -0.72 4.51 8.31
N ARG A 30 0.60 4.78 8.42
CA ARG A 30 1.12 6.13 8.63
C ARG A 30 0.72 7.05 7.47
N TRP A 31 0.88 6.62 6.22
CA TRP A 31 0.48 7.42 5.06
C TRP A 31 -1.03 7.65 4.95
N VAL A 32 -1.84 6.65 5.34
CA VAL A 32 -3.29 6.81 5.45
C VAL A 32 -3.63 7.88 6.49
N ARG A 33 -2.95 7.88 7.64
CA ARG A 33 -3.13 8.91 8.69
C ARG A 33 -2.62 10.28 8.25
N GLU A 34 -1.56 10.34 7.45
CA GLU A 34 -1.03 11.57 6.86
C GLU A 34 -1.89 12.09 5.69
N GLY A 35 -2.89 11.32 5.22
CA GLY A 35 -3.72 11.68 4.06
C GLY A 35 -2.99 11.60 2.72
N LYS A 36 -1.84 10.93 2.67
CA LYS A 36 -1.02 10.74 1.46
C LYS A 36 -1.43 9.50 0.67
N PHE A 37 -2.07 8.53 1.32
CA PHE A 37 -2.49 7.26 0.71
C PHE A 37 -3.99 7.30 0.37
N PRO A 38 -4.45 6.57 -0.67
CA PRO A 38 -5.86 6.50 -1.01
C PRO A 38 -6.73 6.03 0.16
N LYS A 39 -8.00 6.45 0.13
CA LYS A 39 -8.94 6.18 1.23
C LYS A 39 -9.19 4.68 1.33
N PRO A 40 -8.92 4.06 2.49
CA PRO A 40 -9.30 2.68 2.71
C PRO A 40 -10.84 2.56 2.70
N PHE A 41 -11.36 1.53 2.04
CA PHE A 41 -12.76 1.16 2.16
C PHE A 41 -12.91 -0.25 2.72
N LYS A 42 -14.03 -0.49 3.40
CA LYS A 42 -14.32 -1.80 4.00
C LYS A 42 -15.02 -2.68 2.97
N LEU A 43 -14.37 -3.76 2.57
CA LEU A 43 -15.00 -4.78 1.73
C LEU A 43 -15.89 -5.73 2.57
N GLY A 44 -15.64 -5.82 3.88
CA GLY A 44 -16.39 -6.67 4.79
C GLY A 44 -16.19 -6.30 6.25
N ARG A 45 -16.66 -7.18 7.15
CA ARG A 45 -16.80 -6.93 8.60
C ARG A 45 -15.50 -6.45 9.29
N SER A 46 -14.33 -6.91 8.81
CA SER A 46 -13.01 -6.48 9.31
C SER A 46 -11.94 -6.33 8.22
N VAL A 47 -12.34 -6.31 6.94
CA VAL A 47 -11.38 -6.29 5.82
C VAL A 47 -11.33 -4.91 5.21
N THR A 48 -10.19 -4.25 5.41
CA THR A 48 -9.88 -2.97 4.78
C THR A 48 -9.13 -3.22 3.48
N VAL A 49 -9.64 -2.64 2.40
CA VAL A 49 -9.06 -2.74 1.06
C VAL A 49 -8.86 -1.36 0.45
N TRP A 50 -8.05 -1.31 -0.58
CA TRP A 50 -7.79 -0.13 -1.39
C TRP A 50 -8.06 -0.45 -2.85
N ASP A 51 -8.33 0.59 -3.63
CA ASP A 51 -8.42 0.45 -5.08
C ASP A 51 -7.02 0.23 -5.65
N ALA A 52 -6.90 -0.74 -6.55
CA ALA A 52 -5.62 -1.07 -7.16
C ALA A 52 -5.08 0.06 -8.04
N ASP A 53 -5.97 0.81 -8.71
CA ASP A 53 -5.60 1.88 -9.62
C ASP A 53 -4.99 3.06 -8.85
N GLU A 54 -5.68 3.53 -7.80
CA GLU A 54 -5.20 4.63 -6.95
C GLU A 54 -3.87 4.29 -6.26
N VAL A 55 -3.73 3.06 -5.78
CA VAL A 55 -2.47 2.60 -5.19
C VAL A 55 -1.37 2.60 -6.23
N GLU A 56 -1.60 2.07 -7.42
CA GLU A 56 -0.55 1.97 -8.44
C GLU A 56 -0.10 3.37 -8.87
N ALA A 57 -1.04 4.30 -9.03
CA ALA A 57 -0.75 5.73 -9.24
C ALA A 57 0.09 6.32 -8.09
N PHE A 58 -0.24 6.01 -6.83
CA PHE A 58 0.54 6.44 -5.68
C PHE A 58 1.96 5.84 -5.67
N ILE A 59 2.11 4.55 -5.99
CA ILE A 59 3.40 3.88 -6.11
C ILE A 59 4.26 4.57 -7.16
N VAL A 60 3.71 4.85 -8.34
CA VAL A 60 4.42 5.54 -9.42
C VAL A 60 4.85 6.95 -8.98
N GLN A 61 3.97 7.69 -8.30
CA GLN A 61 4.28 9.01 -7.77
C GLN A 61 5.40 8.98 -6.73
N ARG A 62 5.40 7.98 -5.83
CA ARG A 62 6.42 7.83 -4.78
C ARG A 62 7.71 7.20 -5.27
N ALA A 63 7.68 6.27 -6.22
CA ALA A 63 8.89 5.74 -6.86
C ALA A 63 9.71 6.88 -7.48
N LYS A 64 9.04 7.93 -7.96
CA LYS A 64 9.67 9.16 -8.47
C LYS A 64 10.33 10.03 -7.38
N GLY A 65 10.02 9.81 -6.10
CA GLY A 65 10.53 10.61 -4.96
C GLY A 65 11.09 9.82 -3.77
N ALA A 66 11.20 8.49 -3.85
CA ALA A 66 11.60 7.59 -2.76
C ALA A 66 12.91 6.82 -3.03
N ALA A 67 13.78 7.36 -3.88
CA ALA A 67 15.19 6.97 -3.88
C ALA A 67 15.88 7.56 -2.64
N CYS A 68 15.50 7.11 -1.43
CA CYS A 68 16.20 7.35 -0.14
C CYS A 68 15.32 6.80 1.01
N ASP A 69 15.27 5.49 1.23
CA ASP A 69 15.11 4.94 2.59
C ASP A 69 15.65 3.52 2.56
N GLY A 70 16.89 3.39 3.03
CA GLY A 70 17.54 2.11 3.21
C GLY A 70 16.82 1.31 4.30
N GLY A 71 16.67 0.01 4.06
CA GLY A 71 16.02 -0.84 5.04
C GLY A 71 15.88 -2.28 4.58
N VAL A 72 17.03 -2.94 4.45
CA VAL A 72 17.24 -4.39 4.37
C VAL A 72 16.46 -5.15 3.29
N GLN A 73 17.20 -5.56 2.27
CA GLN A 73 17.10 -6.92 1.77
C GLN A 73 18.51 -7.47 1.55
#